data_AF-A0A1C6LUE6-F1
#
_entry.id   AF-A0A1C6LUE6-F1
#
_cell.length_a   1.000
_cell.length_b   1.000
_cell.length_c   1.000
_cell.angle_alpha   90.00
_cell.angle_beta   90.00
_cell.angle_gamma   90.00
#
_symmetry.space_group_name_H-M   'P 1'
#
loop_
_entity.id
_entity.type
_entity.pdbx_description
1 polymer ?
#
loop_
_entity_poly.entity_id
_entity_poly.type
_entity_poly.pdbx_seq_one_letter_code
_entity_poly.pdbx_strand_id
1 'polypeptide(L)'
;MARHRVCLDAYKPNYPVQYGELSRTPIWPTFRPLLAEGFLRGLKPIADMKRLKILVARLNHETNTFSPVPTPLEAFGPDGPSYDVEAYRENKGMRTAMSAFIDLAEEIGAELVTPVSATANPSGPVDEIAYRALCERILSAARGCDAVLLDLHGAMVARSCSDGEGYLLKRLRAAIPGVPVGVALDLHANMTEDMVANADVIVGFKTYPHIDMYETGVHAGRLLLNLLSGKSKPAMAWRRIPLLSHSLRSATFIGPMKKAVEAACAEEAAGSLGVSVFAGFALADIEAPCVSVVVVDASSKAQAQQTADRIARQIWADRNEFFYSSEPLSDSVARAKQLSEGKTKPVLLLDHGDNCTSGGTCDTMDVLEEAIRQGLDGIGVGPICDPEAVAQLIYAGEGALVTLDLGNKTSLDVINRRKPPMRVTGKVVRISDGYYTVTGPTYSGQRMALGRTVLLDIGPAEIVISERTHEPWDIGIFTCVGLKAEEKRFLLLKSRMYARPVFEPLAAALVECDSHGVTSSDFGLFKFKNLSRPVVPLDPAEKCKVEFISQPAAAPV
;
A
#
# COMPACT_ATOMS: atom_id res chain seq x y z
N MET A 1 21.55 28.42 8.07
CA MET A 1 20.42 28.31 9.01
C MET A 1 19.14 28.81 8.34
N ALA A 2 18.50 27.98 7.53
CA ALA A 2 17.10 28.13 7.12
C ALA A 2 16.53 26.72 7.18
N ARG A 3 15.64 26.48 8.15
CA ARG A 3 15.21 25.14 8.59
C ARG A 3 14.29 24.52 7.53
N HIS A 4 14.64 23.32 7.08
CA HIS A 4 13.75 22.44 6.34
C HIS A 4 12.57 22.03 7.23
N ARG A 5 11.36 22.41 6.83
CA ARG A 5 10.11 21.88 7.38
C ARG A 5 9.35 21.26 6.22
N VAL A 6 9.62 19.99 5.97
CA VAL A 6 8.74 19.09 5.21
C VAL A 6 8.57 17.87 6.09
N CYS A 7 7.89 18.04 7.21
CA CYS A 7 7.54 16.97 8.11
C CYS A 7 6.19 17.35 8.71
N LEU A 8 5.14 16.64 8.29
CA LEU A 8 3.81 16.55 8.92
C LEU A 8 2.74 17.62 8.65
N ASP A 9 2.92 18.61 7.76
CA ASP A 9 1.79 19.51 7.41
C ASP A 9 0.71 18.86 6.50
N ALA A 10 0.88 17.59 6.10
CA ALA A 10 -0.07 16.86 5.25
C ALA A 10 -1.38 16.42 5.94
N TYR A 11 -1.57 16.71 7.23
CA TYR A 11 -2.81 16.38 7.95
C TYR A 11 -3.33 17.55 8.78
N LYS A 12 -3.80 18.61 8.11
CA LYS A 12 -4.75 19.56 8.72
C LYS A 12 -6.11 19.41 8.03
N PRO A 13 -7.12 18.80 8.67
CA PRO A 13 -8.47 18.76 8.13
C PRO A 13 -9.12 20.14 8.35
N ASN A 14 -8.99 21.03 7.38
CA ASN A 14 -9.80 22.25 7.31
C ASN A 14 -10.82 22.10 6.18
N TYR A 15 -11.95 21.44 6.45
CA TYR A 15 -13.12 21.48 5.59
C TYR A 15 -14.35 21.93 6.40
N PRO A 16 -14.82 23.18 6.21
CA PRO A 16 -16.22 23.49 6.47
C PRO A 16 -17.03 23.14 5.21
N VAL A 17 -17.92 22.16 5.33
CA VAL A 17 -18.92 21.86 4.28
C VAL A 17 -20.11 22.82 4.49
N GLN A 18 -20.36 23.70 3.52
CA GLN A 18 -21.65 24.36 3.35
C GLN A 18 -22.16 24.07 1.93
N TYR A 19 -23.36 23.51 1.84
CA TYR A 19 -24.11 23.34 0.60
C TYR A 19 -24.85 24.65 0.27
N GLY A 20 -24.75 25.10 -1.00
CA GLY A 20 -25.50 26.23 -1.55
C GLY A 20 -25.18 26.47 -3.03
N GLU A 21 -26.21 26.71 -3.83
CA GLU A 21 -26.27 26.65 -5.29
C GLU A 21 -25.43 27.68 -6.10
N LEU A 22 -25.01 27.23 -7.29
CA LEU A 22 -24.82 27.94 -8.57
C LEU A 22 -24.19 29.36 -8.59
N SER A 23 -22.95 29.45 -9.11
CA SER A 23 -22.65 30.30 -10.29
C SER A 23 -21.26 30.00 -10.88
N ARG A 24 -21.17 30.14 -12.21
CA ARG A 24 -19.99 29.88 -13.05
C ARG A 24 -18.98 31.03 -12.95
N THR A 25 -17.79 30.80 -12.37
CA THR A 25 -16.50 31.39 -12.81
C THR A 25 -15.34 30.79 -11.98
N PRO A 26 -14.22 30.36 -12.59
CA PRO A 26 -13.08 29.86 -11.83
C PRO A 26 -12.22 31.03 -11.35
N ILE A 27 -12.23 31.30 -10.04
CA ILE A 27 -11.28 32.20 -9.37
C ILE A 27 -10.24 31.30 -8.68
N TRP A 28 -9.16 30.98 -9.38
CA TRP A 28 -7.97 30.39 -8.77
C TRP A 28 -6.93 31.49 -8.51
N PRO A 29 -6.44 31.67 -7.27
CA PRO A 29 -5.22 32.44 -7.05
C PRO A 29 -4.04 31.60 -7.55
N THR A 30 -3.30 32.17 -8.51
CA THR A 30 -2.04 31.65 -9.03
C THR A 30 -1.00 31.58 -7.90
N PHE A 31 -0.69 30.38 -7.42
CA PHE A 31 0.50 30.15 -6.61
C PHE A 31 1.73 30.27 -7.51
N ARG A 32 2.39 31.43 -7.46
CA ARG A 32 3.78 31.59 -7.93
C ARG A 32 4.71 30.88 -6.93
N PRO A 33 5.58 29.95 -7.35
CA PRO A 33 6.62 29.45 -6.48
C PRO A 33 7.70 30.53 -6.29
N LEU A 34 7.72 31.13 -5.11
CA LEU A 34 8.87 31.87 -4.56
C LEU A 34 9.95 30.86 -4.12
N LEU A 35 10.55 30.15 -5.09
CA LEU A 35 11.76 29.35 -4.90
C LEU A 35 12.64 29.45 -6.15
N ALA A 36 12.94 30.67 -6.57
CA ALA A 36 13.91 30.93 -7.61
C ALA A 36 14.67 32.20 -7.22
N GLU A 37 15.73 32.07 -6.42
CA GLU A 37 16.80 33.09 -6.39
C GLU A 37 18.10 32.67 -5.67
N GLY A 38 18.14 31.49 -5.01
CA GLY A 38 19.37 31.04 -4.32
C GLY A 38 20.25 30.01 -5.04
N PHE A 39 19.77 29.35 -6.10
CA PHE A 39 20.37 28.07 -6.55
C PHE A 39 21.40 28.16 -7.68
N LEU A 40 21.59 29.35 -8.29
CA LEU A 40 22.34 29.49 -9.55
C LEU A 40 23.76 30.08 -9.43
N ARG A 41 24.39 30.08 -8.26
CA ARG A 41 25.82 30.42 -8.15
C ARG A 41 26.66 29.17 -7.94
N GLY A 42 27.04 28.49 -9.02
CA GLY A 42 28.09 27.48 -8.95
C GLY A 42 28.21 26.47 -10.10
N LEU A 43 27.23 26.39 -11.01
CA LEU A 43 27.36 25.49 -12.16
C LEU A 43 27.96 26.27 -13.34
N LYS A 44 29.18 25.90 -13.74
CA LYS A 44 29.81 26.39 -14.97
C LYS A 44 28.89 26.09 -16.16
N PRO A 45 28.84 26.94 -17.21
CA PRO A 45 28.24 26.56 -18.47
C PRO A 45 29.13 25.48 -19.11
N ILE A 46 28.58 24.29 -19.35
CA ILE A 46 29.35 23.16 -19.88
C ILE A 46 28.89 22.88 -21.31
N ALA A 47 29.64 23.44 -22.26
CA ALA A 47 29.77 22.83 -23.58
C ALA A 47 30.69 21.59 -23.41
N ASP A 48 30.28 20.45 -24.01
CA ASP A 48 30.92 19.11 -23.95
C ASP A 48 30.70 18.24 -22.68
N MET A 49 29.50 18.26 -22.10
CA MET A 49 29.07 17.15 -21.23
C MET A 49 28.12 16.21 -21.96
N LYS A 50 28.50 14.93 -22.05
CA LYS A 50 27.58 13.85 -22.41
C LYS A 50 26.34 13.98 -21.54
N ARG A 51 25.16 14.10 -22.17
CA ARG A 51 23.88 14.16 -21.47
C ARG A 51 23.76 12.90 -20.61
N LEU A 52 23.54 13.06 -19.30
CA LEU A 52 23.38 11.93 -18.37
C LEU A 52 22.20 11.07 -18.83
N LYS A 53 22.37 9.76 -18.83
CA LYS A 53 21.32 8.80 -19.17
C LYS A 53 20.81 8.11 -17.91
N ILE A 54 19.55 8.30 -17.57
CA ILE A 54 18.95 7.80 -16.33
C ILE A 54 17.82 6.82 -16.66
N LEU A 55 17.92 5.61 -16.11
CA LEU A 55 16.81 4.67 -16.13
C LEU A 55 15.85 4.97 -14.98
N VAL A 56 14.56 5.03 -15.30
CA VAL A 56 13.47 5.17 -14.33
C VAL A 56 12.45 4.06 -14.60
N ALA A 57 12.21 3.17 -13.64
CA ALA A 57 11.23 2.09 -13.80
C ALA A 57 10.40 1.89 -12.54
N ARG A 58 9.21 1.32 -12.73
CA ARG A 58 8.30 0.93 -11.64
C ARG A 58 7.95 -0.54 -11.74
N LEU A 59 8.07 -1.25 -10.62
CA LEU A 59 7.67 -2.65 -10.46
C LEU A 59 7.14 -2.87 -9.04
N ASN A 60 5.82 -2.72 -8.88
CA ASN A 60 5.16 -2.75 -7.58
C ASN A 60 4.18 -3.92 -7.48
N HIS A 61 4.39 -4.77 -6.48
CA HIS A 61 3.44 -5.78 -6.03
C HIS A 61 3.73 -6.12 -4.57
N GLU A 62 2.68 -6.13 -3.74
CA GLU A 62 2.74 -6.68 -2.39
C GLU A 62 2.26 -8.12 -2.43
N THR A 63 3.11 -9.06 -2.02
CA THR A 63 2.71 -10.47 -2.04
C THR A 63 2.16 -10.92 -0.71
N ASN A 64 0.92 -11.39 -0.72
CA ASN A 64 0.39 -12.29 0.29
C ASN A 64 0.63 -13.73 -0.15
N THR A 65 1.60 -14.42 0.46
CA THR A 65 1.94 -15.80 0.06
C THR A 65 0.84 -16.80 0.36
N PHE A 66 -0.14 -16.42 1.19
CA PHE A 66 -1.31 -17.22 1.51
C PHE A 66 -2.51 -16.86 0.62
N SER A 67 -2.42 -15.82 -0.21
CA SER A 67 -3.50 -15.47 -1.13
C SER A 67 -3.63 -16.51 -2.26
N PRO A 68 -4.86 -16.93 -2.59
CA PRO A 68 -5.13 -17.78 -3.75
C PRO A 68 -5.24 -16.97 -5.05
N VAL A 69 -5.27 -15.63 -4.98
CA VAL A 69 -5.45 -14.77 -6.14
C VAL A 69 -4.17 -14.80 -6.99
N PRO A 70 -4.24 -15.22 -8.27
CA PRO A 70 -3.06 -15.33 -9.12
C PRO A 70 -2.52 -13.96 -9.52
N THR A 71 -1.22 -13.90 -9.81
CA THR A 71 -0.53 -12.68 -10.23
C THR A 71 0.23 -12.91 -11.54
N PRO A 72 -0.51 -13.10 -12.66
CA PRO A 72 0.09 -13.23 -13.98
C PRO A 72 0.55 -11.85 -14.51
N LEU A 73 1.14 -11.81 -15.70
CA LEU A 73 1.66 -10.57 -16.28
C LEU A 73 0.55 -9.53 -16.50
N GLU A 74 -0.64 -10.00 -16.86
CA GLU A 74 -1.84 -9.18 -17.10
C GLU A 74 -2.36 -8.50 -15.82
N ALA A 75 -1.94 -8.94 -14.63
CA ALA A 75 -2.31 -8.29 -13.38
C ALA A 75 -1.58 -6.94 -13.16
N PHE A 76 -0.51 -6.65 -13.91
CA PHE A 76 0.33 -5.47 -13.72
C PHE A 76 -0.17 -4.20 -14.44
N GLY A 77 -1.48 -3.95 -14.38
CA GLY A 77 -2.15 -2.81 -14.99
C GLY A 77 -3.49 -3.22 -15.62
N PRO A 78 -4.35 -2.27 -16.06
CA PRO A 78 -5.65 -2.59 -16.64
C PRO A 78 -5.57 -3.48 -17.89
N ASP A 79 -4.53 -3.29 -18.70
CA ASP A 79 -4.24 -4.03 -19.93
C ASP A 79 -2.85 -4.71 -19.86
N GLY A 80 -2.40 -5.01 -18.64
CA GLY A 80 -1.01 -5.39 -18.35
C GLY A 80 -0.07 -4.18 -18.17
N PRO A 81 1.25 -4.42 -18.09
CA PRO A 81 2.24 -3.37 -17.84
C PRO A 81 2.45 -2.44 -19.05
N SER A 82 2.74 -1.18 -18.76
CA SER A 82 3.11 -0.17 -19.76
C SER A 82 4.61 -0.19 -20.03
N TYR A 83 5.01 0.08 -21.28
CA TYR A 83 6.41 0.04 -21.71
C TYR A 83 6.85 1.34 -22.40
N ASP A 84 8.15 1.63 -22.31
CA ASP A 84 8.82 2.74 -23.00
C ASP A 84 8.08 4.09 -22.86
N VAL A 85 7.63 4.66 -23.98
CA VAL A 85 6.95 5.96 -24.00
C VAL A 85 5.61 5.94 -23.26
N GLU A 86 4.92 4.80 -23.22
CA GLU A 86 3.67 4.68 -22.47
C GLU A 86 3.93 4.61 -20.98
N ALA A 87 5.00 3.94 -20.55
CA ALA A 87 5.43 3.97 -19.15
C ALA A 87 5.75 5.40 -18.68
N TYR A 88 6.35 6.22 -19.53
CA TYR A 88 6.53 7.65 -19.28
C TYR A 88 5.19 8.40 -19.20
N ARG A 89 4.33 8.26 -20.21
CA ARG A 89 3.05 9.00 -20.32
C ARG A 89 2.11 8.71 -19.17
N GLU A 90 2.03 7.44 -18.74
CA GLU A 90 1.19 7.01 -17.62
C GLU A 90 1.64 7.62 -16.30
N ASN A 91 2.95 7.85 -16.10
CA ASN A 91 3.47 8.33 -14.83
C ASN A 91 3.70 9.85 -14.79
N LYS A 92 3.82 10.53 -15.94
CA LYS A 92 4.07 11.98 -15.95
C LYS A 92 2.90 12.76 -15.34
N GLY A 93 3.19 13.60 -14.34
CA GLY A 93 2.17 14.39 -13.64
C GLY A 93 1.35 13.61 -12.60
N MET A 94 1.69 12.34 -12.36
CA MET A 94 1.10 11.54 -11.28
C MET A 94 1.78 11.81 -9.94
N ARG A 95 1.24 11.23 -8.85
CA ARG A 95 1.79 11.36 -7.49
C ARG A 95 2.49 10.09 -7.03
N THR A 96 3.36 9.51 -7.86
CA THR A 96 4.15 8.29 -7.59
C THR A 96 5.64 8.60 -7.48
N ALA A 97 6.45 7.67 -6.96
CA ALA A 97 7.90 7.85 -6.91
C ALA A 97 8.51 7.87 -8.33
N MET A 98 8.00 7.03 -9.25
CA MET A 98 8.38 7.07 -10.65
C MET A 98 8.15 8.46 -11.29
N SER A 99 7.03 9.11 -10.96
CA SER A 99 6.74 10.48 -11.44
C SER A 99 7.78 11.49 -10.95
N ALA A 100 8.15 11.42 -9.66
CA ALA A 100 9.17 12.29 -9.09
C ALA A 100 10.55 12.05 -9.74
N PHE A 101 10.90 10.81 -10.05
CA PHE A 101 12.15 10.50 -10.74
C PHE A 101 12.17 11.05 -12.17
N ILE A 102 11.04 11.00 -12.89
CA ILE A 102 10.89 11.62 -14.20
C ILE A 102 11.11 13.14 -14.11
N ASP A 103 10.45 13.80 -13.15
CA ASP A 103 10.58 15.25 -12.95
C ASP A 103 12.03 15.67 -12.64
N LEU A 104 12.69 14.95 -11.72
CA LEU A 104 14.08 15.21 -11.36
C LEU A 104 15.06 15.01 -12.52
N ALA A 105 14.86 13.97 -13.34
CA ALA A 105 15.70 13.71 -14.51
C ALA A 105 15.52 14.79 -15.59
N GLU A 106 14.29 15.25 -15.81
CA GLU A 106 14.01 16.35 -16.74
C GLU A 106 14.58 17.68 -16.25
N GLU A 107 14.50 17.98 -14.94
CA GLU A 107 15.03 19.20 -14.33
C GLU A 107 16.53 19.38 -14.60
N ILE A 108 17.30 18.28 -14.61
CA ILE A 108 18.74 18.30 -14.91
C ILE A 108 19.05 18.09 -16.40
N GLY A 109 18.03 17.98 -17.25
CA GLY A 109 18.18 17.74 -18.67
C GLY A 109 18.77 16.37 -19.01
N ALA A 110 18.53 15.33 -18.21
CA ALA A 110 18.98 13.97 -18.52
C ALA A 110 18.22 13.36 -19.72
N GLU A 111 18.82 12.36 -20.37
CA GLU A 111 18.14 11.43 -21.26
C GLU A 111 17.45 10.36 -20.39
N LEU A 112 16.13 10.23 -20.55
CA LEU A 112 15.32 9.29 -19.78
C LEU A 112 15.12 7.96 -20.51
N VAL A 113 15.24 6.86 -19.76
CA VAL A 113 14.85 5.52 -20.21
C VAL A 113 13.79 4.98 -19.25
N THR A 114 12.57 4.78 -19.73
CA THR A 114 11.43 4.29 -18.93
C THR A 114 10.99 2.91 -19.42
N PRO A 115 11.75 1.84 -19.16
CA PRO A 115 11.56 0.58 -19.86
C PRO A 115 10.26 -0.13 -19.49
N VAL A 116 9.74 0.10 -18.28
CA VAL A 116 8.50 -0.51 -17.78
C VAL A 116 7.90 0.29 -16.63
N SER A 117 6.57 0.35 -16.60
CA SER A 117 5.74 0.71 -15.45
C SER A 117 4.78 -0.45 -15.21
N ALA A 118 4.96 -1.16 -14.11
CA ALA A 118 4.19 -2.34 -13.75
C ALA A 118 3.71 -2.23 -12.30
N THR A 119 2.41 -2.27 -12.09
CA THR A 119 1.79 -2.25 -10.75
C THR A 119 0.62 -3.21 -10.70
N ALA A 120 0.61 -4.11 -9.73
CA ALA A 120 -0.48 -5.05 -9.50
C ALA A 120 -1.06 -4.83 -8.09
N ASN A 121 -2.36 -5.08 -7.93
CA ASN A 121 -2.97 -5.15 -6.61
C ASN A 121 -2.30 -6.27 -5.79
N PRO A 122 -2.27 -6.15 -4.44
CA PRO A 122 -1.79 -7.22 -3.59
C PRO A 122 -2.51 -8.54 -3.87
N SER A 123 -1.76 -9.63 -3.95
CA SER A 123 -2.27 -10.97 -4.31
C SER A 123 -1.20 -12.04 -4.05
N GLY A 124 -1.41 -13.26 -4.56
CA GLY A 124 -0.48 -14.37 -4.42
C GLY A 124 0.88 -14.13 -5.09
N PRO A 125 1.84 -15.05 -4.92
CA PRO A 125 3.17 -14.91 -5.51
C PRO A 125 3.15 -14.66 -7.02
N VAL A 126 3.99 -13.73 -7.48
CA VAL A 126 4.12 -13.37 -8.89
C VAL A 126 4.50 -14.59 -9.72
N ASP A 127 3.78 -14.80 -10.82
CA ASP A 127 4.09 -15.89 -11.75
C ASP A 127 5.52 -15.75 -12.30
N GLU A 128 6.23 -16.87 -12.43
CA GLU A 128 7.65 -16.87 -12.81
C GLU A 128 7.88 -16.22 -14.18
N ILE A 129 6.96 -16.46 -15.14
CA ILE A 129 7.04 -15.87 -16.47
C ILE A 129 6.91 -14.34 -16.40
N ALA A 130 5.95 -13.84 -15.60
CA ALA A 130 5.71 -12.42 -15.42
C ALA A 130 6.92 -11.75 -14.75
N TYR A 131 7.35 -12.30 -13.62
CA TYR A 131 8.49 -11.77 -12.86
C TYR A 131 9.77 -11.72 -13.70
N ARG A 132 10.08 -12.81 -14.43
CA ARG A 132 11.24 -12.86 -15.33
C ARG A 132 11.14 -11.82 -16.44
N ALA A 133 9.99 -11.70 -17.10
CA ALA A 133 9.80 -10.74 -18.19
C ALA A 133 10.03 -9.29 -17.73
N LEU A 134 9.46 -8.92 -16.57
CA LEU A 134 9.59 -7.58 -15.99
C LEU A 134 11.04 -7.29 -15.54
N CYS A 135 11.70 -8.25 -14.88
CA CYS A 135 13.10 -8.10 -14.48
C CYS A 135 14.04 -7.97 -15.69
N GLU A 136 13.92 -8.83 -16.71
CA GLU A 136 14.77 -8.76 -17.90
C GLU A 136 14.60 -7.43 -18.66
N ARG A 137 13.38 -6.86 -18.64
CA ARG A 137 13.11 -5.56 -19.24
C ARG A 137 13.92 -4.44 -18.57
N ILE A 138 13.96 -4.43 -17.24
CA ILE A 138 14.76 -3.46 -16.46
C ILE A 138 16.26 -3.70 -16.67
N LEU A 139 16.72 -4.95 -16.54
CA LEU A 139 18.13 -5.32 -16.65
C LEU A 139 18.72 -4.99 -18.03
N SER A 140 17.96 -5.25 -19.10
CA SER A 140 18.39 -4.99 -20.47
C SER A 140 18.54 -3.48 -20.73
N ALA A 141 17.60 -2.68 -20.24
CA ALA A 141 17.58 -1.23 -20.42
C ALA A 141 18.62 -0.50 -19.55
N ALA A 142 19.05 -1.08 -18.44
CA ALA A 142 20.00 -0.47 -17.52
C ALA A 142 21.41 -0.32 -18.11
N ARG A 143 21.79 -1.19 -19.07
CA ARG A 143 23.12 -1.17 -19.68
C ARG A 143 23.37 0.16 -20.40
N GLY A 144 24.46 0.84 -20.03
CA GLY A 144 24.84 2.12 -20.62
C GLY A 144 24.11 3.34 -20.02
N CYS A 145 23.29 3.16 -18.99
CA CYS A 145 22.79 4.26 -18.16
C CYS A 145 23.86 4.68 -17.13
N ASP A 146 23.87 5.97 -16.80
CA ASP A 146 24.75 6.56 -15.80
C ASP A 146 24.14 6.47 -14.39
N ALA A 147 22.83 6.24 -14.27
CA ALA A 147 22.13 6.00 -13.01
C ALA A 147 20.83 5.20 -13.21
N VAL A 148 20.35 4.59 -12.12
CA VAL A 148 19.07 3.89 -12.08
C VAL A 148 18.25 4.34 -10.88
N LEU A 149 16.99 4.69 -11.11
CA LEU A 149 15.99 5.01 -10.09
C LEU A 149 14.82 4.04 -10.22
N LEU A 150 14.50 3.32 -9.14
CA LEU A 150 13.45 2.31 -9.12
C LEU A 150 12.36 2.69 -8.10
N ASP A 151 11.12 2.70 -8.57
CA ASP A 151 9.91 2.69 -7.75
C ASP A 151 9.52 1.22 -7.56
N LEU A 152 9.84 0.66 -6.39
CA LEU A 152 9.55 -0.73 -6.04
C LEU A 152 8.63 -0.77 -4.82
N HIS A 153 7.87 -1.86 -4.64
CA HIS A 153 7.07 -2.01 -3.43
C HIS A 153 7.95 -2.39 -2.23
N GLY A 154 8.82 -3.38 -2.41
CA GLY A 154 9.69 -3.93 -1.36
C GLY A 154 9.14 -5.18 -0.68
N ALA A 155 7.99 -5.71 -1.11
CA ALA A 155 7.36 -6.88 -0.49
C ALA A 155 6.93 -7.93 -1.55
N MET A 156 7.64 -7.97 -2.68
CA MET A 156 7.34 -8.88 -3.76
C MET A 156 7.94 -10.26 -3.48
N VAL A 157 7.11 -11.29 -3.61
CA VAL A 157 7.53 -12.69 -3.67
C VAL A 157 7.11 -13.24 -5.02
N ALA A 158 8.07 -13.78 -5.76
CA ALA A 158 7.82 -14.53 -6.98
C ALA A 158 7.77 -16.02 -6.68
N ARG A 159 7.13 -16.81 -7.54
CA ARG A 159 7.13 -18.28 -7.43
C ARG A 159 8.54 -18.89 -7.32
N SER A 160 9.53 -18.24 -7.92
CA SER A 160 10.93 -18.66 -7.95
C SER A 160 11.82 -17.99 -6.89
N CYS A 161 11.33 -16.99 -6.14
CA CYS A 161 12.14 -16.21 -5.21
C CYS A 161 11.31 -15.56 -4.09
N SER A 162 11.75 -15.70 -2.84
CA SER A 162 11.16 -15.06 -1.65
C SER A 162 11.54 -13.59 -1.45
N ASP A 163 12.45 -13.06 -2.27
CA ASP A 163 12.93 -11.67 -2.22
C ASP A 163 12.99 -11.12 -3.65
N GLY A 164 11.85 -10.65 -4.15
CA GLY A 164 11.72 -10.16 -5.52
C GLY A 164 12.56 -8.91 -5.78
N GLU A 165 12.61 -7.98 -4.85
CA GLU A 165 13.39 -6.74 -4.99
C GLU A 165 14.89 -6.99 -4.85
N GLY A 166 15.33 -7.72 -3.82
CA GLY A 166 16.74 -8.05 -3.63
C GLY A 166 17.32 -8.88 -4.75
N TYR A 167 16.58 -9.85 -5.30
CA TYR A 167 17.02 -10.61 -6.47
C TYR A 167 17.20 -9.72 -7.71
N LEU A 168 16.25 -8.82 -7.98
CA LEU A 168 16.36 -7.83 -9.05
C LEU A 168 17.58 -6.93 -8.85
N LEU A 169 17.74 -6.34 -7.67
CA LEU A 169 18.83 -5.42 -7.35
C LEU A 169 20.20 -6.09 -7.46
N LYS A 170 20.33 -7.33 -7.00
CA LYS A 170 21.56 -8.13 -7.11
C LYS A 170 21.95 -8.39 -8.56
N ARG A 171 20.99 -8.78 -9.40
CA ARG A 171 21.23 -8.97 -10.83
C ARG A 171 21.55 -7.66 -11.54
N LEU A 172 20.89 -6.58 -11.15
CA LEU A 172 21.13 -5.24 -11.68
C LEU A 172 22.56 -4.80 -11.36
N ARG A 173 22.99 -4.91 -10.09
CA ARG A 173 24.35 -4.58 -9.66
C ARG A 173 25.42 -5.36 -10.42
N ALA A 174 25.18 -6.64 -10.69
CA ALA A 174 26.08 -7.46 -11.51
C ALA A 174 26.14 -7.01 -12.98
N ALA A 175 25.03 -6.52 -13.55
CA ALA A 175 24.96 -6.07 -14.93
C ALA A 175 25.54 -4.66 -15.15
N ILE A 176 25.47 -3.79 -14.15
CA ILE A 176 25.92 -2.39 -14.20
C ILE A 176 26.81 -2.04 -12.97
N PRO A 177 28.00 -2.65 -12.84
CA PRO A 177 28.88 -2.41 -11.70
C PRO A 177 29.29 -0.93 -11.62
N GLY A 178 29.21 -0.36 -10.42
CA GLY A 178 29.59 1.03 -10.15
C GLY A 178 28.56 2.10 -10.57
N VAL A 179 27.48 1.74 -11.27
CA VAL A 179 26.40 2.68 -11.61
C VAL A 179 25.51 2.90 -10.38
N PRO A 180 25.26 4.15 -9.93
CA PRO A 180 24.42 4.41 -8.76
C PRO A 180 22.96 3.96 -8.94
N VAL A 181 22.41 3.32 -7.91
CA VAL A 181 21.03 2.83 -7.84
C VAL A 181 20.30 3.44 -6.65
N GLY A 182 19.22 4.17 -6.92
CA GLY A 182 18.31 4.71 -5.90
C GLY A 182 16.96 4.01 -5.94
N VAL A 183 16.39 3.72 -4.78
CA VAL A 183 15.14 2.99 -4.66
C VAL A 183 14.18 3.73 -3.72
N ALA A 184 12.95 3.95 -4.19
CA ALA A 184 11.83 4.32 -3.35
C ALA A 184 11.01 3.06 -3.03
N LEU A 185 10.60 2.90 -1.77
CA LEU A 185 9.90 1.72 -1.27
C LEU A 185 8.60 2.04 -0.53
N ASP A 186 7.67 1.10 -0.54
CA ASP A 186 6.49 1.14 0.31
C ASP A 186 6.86 0.98 1.79
N LEU A 187 6.06 1.56 2.70
CA LEU A 187 6.23 1.37 4.14
C LEU A 187 6.10 -0.10 4.56
N HIS A 188 5.40 -0.94 3.80
CA HIS A 188 5.26 -2.37 4.05
C HIS A 188 6.40 -3.21 3.50
N ALA A 189 7.48 -2.60 2.98
CA ALA A 189 8.62 -3.33 2.45
C ALA A 189 9.22 -4.33 3.47
N ASN A 190 9.42 -5.56 3.01
CA ASN A 190 10.12 -6.63 3.70
C ASN A 190 11.62 -6.55 3.41
N MET A 191 12.32 -5.67 4.13
CA MET A 191 13.73 -5.38 3.89
C MET A 191 14.65 -6.62 4.02
N THR A 192 15.55 -6.80 3.05
CA THR A 192 16.55 -7.87 3.03
C THR A 192 17.97 -7.34 2.93
N GLU A 193 18.95 -8.21 3.23
CA GLU A 193 20.36 -7.90 3.04
C GLU A 193 20.71 -7.65 1.57
N ASP A 194 20.14 -8.42 0.64
CA ASP A 194 20.39 -8.26 -0.80
C ASP A 194 19.88 -6.89 -1.29
N MET A 195 18.76 -6.36 -0.78
CA MET A 195 18.32 -5.00 -1.11
C MET A 195 19.33 -3.94 -0.62
N VAL A 196 19.74 -4.03 0.64
CA VAL A 196 20.65 -3.06 1.28
C VAL A 196 22.06 -3.11 0.66
N ALA A 197 22.53 -4.29 0.27
CA ALA A 197 23.86 -4.48 -0.30
C ALA A 197 23.98 -4.01 -1.76
N ASN A 198 22.87 -3.94 -2.50
CA ASN A 198 22.90 -3.69 -3.94
C ASN A 198 22.35 -2.31 -4.37
N ALA A 199 21.74 -1.54 -3.46
CA ALA A 199 21.34 -0.16 -3.67
C ALA A 199 22.27 0.85 -2.97
N ASP A 200 22.43 2.04 -3.56
CA ASP A 200 23.22 3.13 -2.97
C ASP A 200 22.36 4.04 -2.07
N VAL A 201 21.07 4.14 -2.38
CA VAL A 201 20.08 4.91 -1.61
C VAL A 201 18.77 4.12 -1.57
N ILE A 202 18.20 3.99 -0.37
CA ILE A 202 16.84 3.48 -0.16
C ILE A 202 16.08 4.48 0.71
N VAL A 203 14.90 4.90 0.28
CA VAL A 203 13.97 5.71 1.08
C VAL A 203 12.57 5.11 0.98
N GLY A 204 11.93 4.90 2.12
CA GLY A 204 10.56 4.40 2.24
C GLY A 204 9.54 5.51 2.52
N PHE A 205 8.27 5.22 2.18
CA PHE A 205 7.12 6.05 2.55
C PHE A 205 7.05 6.29 4.06
N LYS A 206 6.56 7.45 4.46
CA LYS A 206 6.35 7.86 5.86
C LYS A 206 4.87 7.99 6.22
N THR A 207 3.96 7.77 5.26
CA THR A 207 2.51 7.79 5.52
C THR A 207 1.84 6.45 5.27
N TYR A 208 0.89 6.07 6.14
CA TYR A 208 -0.09 5.00 5.90
C TYR A 208 -1.45 5.45 6.44
N PRO A 209 -2.51 5.59 5.60
CA PRO A 209 -2.55 5.44 4.13
C PRO A 209 -1.46 6.20 3.35
N HIS A 210 -0.98 5.62 2.25
CA HIS A 210 0.12 6.19 1.46
C HIS A 210 -0.35 7.40 0.66
N ILE A 211 0.09 8.60 1.06
CA ILE A 211 -0.18 9.87 0.36
C ILE A 211 1.11 10.61 -0.03
N ASP A 212 2.27 10.07 0.33
CA ASP A 212 3.61 10.66 0.19
C ASP A 212 4.55 9.90 -0.77
N MET A 213 3.97 9.13 -1.71
CA MET A 213 4.74 8.35 -2.70
C MET A 213 5.63 9.24 -3.57
N TYR A 214 5.11 10.36 -4.07
CA TYR A 214 5.87 11.33 -4.86
C TYR A 214 7.00 11.95 -4.03
N GLU A 215 6.69 12.41 -2.82
CA GLU A 215 7.62 13.03 -1.90
C GLU A 215 8.78 12.08 -1.55
N THR A 216 8.49 10.78 -1.40
CA THR A 216 9.50 9.74 -1.21
C THR A 216 10.40 9.59 -2.44
N GLY A 217 9.83 9.58 -3.65
CA GLY A 217 10.60 9.59 -4.89
C GLY A 217 11.48 10.84 -5.03
N VAL A 218 10.97 12.03 -4.67
CA VAL A 218 11.78 13.26 -4.64
C VAL A 218 12.96 13.10 -3.68
N HIS A 219 12.73 12.52 -2.51
CA HIS A 219 13.76 12.31 -1.50
C HIS A 219 14.84 11.33 -1.99
N ALA A 220 14.47 10.13 -2.41
CA ALA A 220 15.40 9.13 -2.94
C ALA A 220 16.18 9.66 -4.15
N GLY A 221 15.49 10.29 -5.11
CA GLY A 221 16.09 10.82 -6.32
C GLY A 221 17.10 11.93 -6.03
N ARG A 222 16.78 12.86 -5.13
CA ARG A 222 17.71 13.93 -4.73
C ARG A 222 18.98 13.38 -4.09
N LEU A 223 18.86 12.37 -3.22
CA LEU A 223 20.03 11.73 -2.60
C LEU A 223 20.91 11.05 -3.66
N LEU A 224 20.32 10.36 -4.63
CA LEU A 224 21.06 9.72 -5.72
C LEU A 224 21.75 10.77 -6.63
N LEU A 225 21.06 11.85 -7.00
CA LEU A 225 21.64 12.92 -7.81
C LEU A 225 22.78 13.66 -7.09
N ASN A 226 22.69 13.81 -5.76
CA ASN A 226 23.79 14.35 -4.97
C ASN A 226 25.01 13.42 -4.92
N LEU A 227 24.79 12.09 -4.87
CA LEU A 227 25.85 11.11 -5.03
C LEU A 227 26.49 11.19 -6.42
N LEU A 228 25.69 11.22 -7.49
CA LEU A 228 26.16 11.30 -8.88
C LEU A 228 26.99 12.55 -9.17
N SER A 229 26.58 13.69 -8.59
CA SER A 229 27.30 14.96 -8.73
C SER A 229 28.47 15.13 -7.75
N GLY A 230 28.74 14.14 -6.89
CA GLY A 230 29.80 14.18 -5.89
C GLY A 230 29.56 15.15 -4.72
N LYS A 231 28.34 15.68 -4.57
CA LYS A 231 27.93 16.58 -3.47
C LYS A 231 27.80 15.84 -2.14
N SER A 232 27.51 14.55 -2.17
CA SER A 232 27.45 13.68 -0.99
C SER A 232 28.00 12.28 -1.29
N LYS A 233 28.31 11.54 -0.22
CA LYS A 233 28.68 10.13 -0.26
C LYS A 233 27.82 9.37 0.77
N PRO A 234 26.55 9.09 0.45
CA PRO A 234 25.65 8.43 1.39
C PRO A 234 26.24 7.10 1.88
N ALA A 235 26.12 6.86 3.18
CA ALA A 235 26.37 5.58 3.81
C ALA A 235 25.06 5.04 4.37
N MET A 236 24.72 3.80 4.02
CA MET A 236 23.48 3.17 4.44
C MET A 236 23.72 2.16 5.57
N ALA A 237 22.81 2.15 6.54
CA ALA A 237 22.72 1.11 7.56
C ALA A 237 21.27 0.64 7.68
N TRP A 238 21.12 -0.60 8.14
CA TRP A 238 19.84 -1.26 8.28
C TRP A 238 19.78 -2.00 9.60
N ARG A 239 18.61 -2.00 10.24
CA ARG A 239 18.32 -2.81 11.42
C ARG A 239 16.97 -3.49 11.24
N ARG A 240 17.01 -4.82 11.19
CA ARG A 240 15.83 -5.70 11.30
C ARG A 240 15.46 -5.90 12.76
N ILE A 241 14.16 -5.89 13.06
CA ILE A 241 13.59 -6.12 14.39
C ILE A 241 12.75 -7.39 14.28
N PRO A 242 12.93 -8.44 15.11
CA PRO A 242 12.18 -9.70 15.02
C PRO A 242 10.73 -9.53 15.51
N LEU A 243 9.98 -8.72 14.78
CA LEU A 243 8.65 -8.23 15.09
C LEU A 243 7.80 -8.26 13.80
N LEU A 244 6.80 -9.14 13.78
CA LEU A 244 5.73 -9.15 12.79
C LEU A 244 4.65 -8.17 13.24
N SER A 245 4.49 -7.07 12.52
CA SER A 245 3.39 -6.13 12.79
C SER A 245 2.10 -6.58 12.09
N HIS A 246 0.96 -6.32 12.71
CA HIS A 246 -0.33 -6.36 12.01
C HIS A 246 -0.49 -5.06 11.23
N SER A 247 -0.85 -5.10 9.94
CA SER A 247 -0.96 -3.88 9.14
C SER A 247 -2.03 -2.89 9.65
N LEU A 248 -3.04 -3.36 10.40
CA LEU A 248 -3.97 -2.49 11.14
C LEU A 248 -3.31 -1.59 12.18
N ARG A 249 -2.08 -1.92 12.63
CA ARG A 249 -1.26 -1.13 13.57
C ARG A 249 -0.18 -0.31 12.88
N SER A 250 -0.12 -0.34 11.55
CA SER A 250 0.87 0.41 10.75
C SER A 250 0.46 1.84 10.43
N ALA A 251 -0.74 2.28 10.85
CA ALA A 251 -1.21 3.65 10.62
C ALA A 251 -0.20 4.67 11.16
N THR A 252 0.18 5.67 10.36
CA THR A 252 1.21 6.63 10.76
C THR A 252 0.65 7.93 11.35
N PHE A 253 -0.67 8.05 11.45
CA PHE A 253 -1.35 9.16 12.12
C PHE A 253 -1.74 8.85 13.57
N ILE A 254 -1.57 7.60 14.01
CA ILE A 254 -1.87 7.13 15.37
C ILE A 254 -0.97 5.95 15.76
N GLY A 255 -0.91 5.61 17.05
CA GLY A 255 -0.30 4.35 17.49
C GLY A 255 1.22 4.31 17.39
N PRO A 256 1.82 3.12 17.43
CA PRO A 256 3.27 2.99 17.56
C PRO A 256 4.02 3.30 16.26
N MET A 257 3.40 3.06 15.10
CA MET A 257 4.03 3.38 13.82
C MET A 257 4.17 4.90 13.63
N LYS A 258 3.19 5.69 14.07
CA LYS A 258 3.35 7.16 14.18
C LYS A 258 4.58 7.54 14.99
N LYS A 259 4.74 7.00 16.22
CA LYS A 259 5.88 7.31 17.09
C LYS A 259 7.22 6.96 16.41
N ALA A 260 7.26 5.83 15.68
CA ALA A 260 8.44 5.38 14.97
C ALA A 260 8.80 6.29 13.78
N VAL A 261 7.81 6.70 12.99
CA VAL A 261 8.01 7.65 11.89
C VAL A 261 8.39 9.04 12.40
N GLU A 262 7.77 9.53 13.48
CA GLU A 262 8.15 10.80 14.10
C GLU A 262 9.60 10.79 14.59
N ALA A 263 10.07 9.67 15.14
CA ALA A 263 11.48 9.50 15.48
C ALA A 263 12.38 9.58 14.23
N ALA A 264 12.03 8.89 13.14
CA ALA A 264 12.75 8.98 11.88
C ALA A 264 12.83 10.42 11.33
N CYS A 265 11.71 11.15 11.32
CA CYS A 265 11.65 12.55 10.93
C CYS A 265 12.52 13.46 11.80
N ALA A 266 12.61 13.18 13.10
CA ALA A 266 13.47 13.93 14.02
C ALA A 266 14.96 13.74 13.71
N GLU A 267 15.37 12.53 13.32
CA GLU A 267 16.76 12.25 12.89
C GLU A 267 17.13 12.95 11.58
N GLU A 268 16.20 12.98 10.62
CA GLU A 268 16.38 13.75 9.38
C GLU A 268 16.52 15.25 9.67
N ALA A 269 15.70 15.78 10.58
CA ALA A 269 15.81 17.17 11.03
C ALA A 269 17.13 17.45 11.79
N ALA A 270 17.73 16.42 12.40
CA ALA A 270 19.02 16.50 13.09
C ALA A 270 20.24 16.31 12.16
N GLY A 271 20.03 15.89 10.92
CA GLY A 271 21.06 15.89 9.88
C GLY A 271 21.28 14.56 9.15
N SER A 272 20.60 13.47 9.50
CA SER A 272 20.62 12.26 8.66
C SER A 272 20.00 12.57 7.29
N LEU A 273 20.53 11.98 6.23
CA LEU A 273 20.09 12.27 4.86
C LEU A 273 18.71 11.70 4.57
N GLY A 274 18.39 10.52 5.13
CA GLY A 274 17.07 9.90 5.07
C GLY A 274 16.94 8.80 6.11
N VAL A 275 15.78 8.68 6.73
CA VAL A 275 15.47 7.63 7.71
C VAL A 275 14.07 7.10 7.41
N SER A 276 13.97 5.79 7.24
CA SER A 276 12.71 5.12 6.93
C SER A 276 12.49 3.96 7.90
N VAL A 277 11.28 3.90 8.43
CA VAL A 277 10.80 2.75 9.20
C VAL A 277 9.82 2.00 8.31
N PHE A 278 10.11 0.73 8.08
CA PHE A 278 9.27 -0.18 7.33
C PHE A 278 8.53 -1.07 8.31
N ALA A 279 7.20 -1.15 8.22
CA ALA A 279 6.39 -2.05 9.04
C ALA A 279 6.59 -3.51 8.64
N GLY A 280 6.99 -3.77 7.39
CA GLY A 280 6.95 -5.09 6.78
C GLY A 280 5.51 -5.54 6.51
N PHE A 281 5.38 -6.62 5.74
CA PHE A 281 4.11 -7.25 5.40
C PHE A 281 4.11 -8.70 5.89
N ALA A 282 3.53 -8.91 7.07
CA ALA A 282 3.60 -10.19 7.80
C ALA A 282 2.87 -11.36 7.13
N LEU A 283 1.95 -11.11 6.20
CA LEU A 283 1.24 -12.16 5.44
C LEU A 283 2.10 -12.73 4.28
N ALA A 284 3.41 -12.82 4.50
CA ALA A 284 4.37 -13.40 3.59
C ALA A 284 5.21 -14.46 4.32
N ASP A 285 5.14 -15.72 3.90
CA ASP A 285 5.92 -16.83 4.43
C ASP A 285 7.34 -16.81 3.83
N ILE A 286 8.12 -15.81 4.23
CA ILE A 286 9.53 -15.59 3.86
C ILE A 286 10.40 -15.59 5.12
N GLU A 287 11.72 -15.43 4.96
CA GLU A 287 12.64 -15.50 6.10
C GLU A 287 12.31 -14.50 7.21
N ALA A 288 12.07 -13.23 6.89
CA ALA A 288 11.83 -12.23 7.92
C ALA A 288 11.01 -11.02 7.43
N PRO A 289 9.67 -11.16 7.30
CA PRO A 289 8.75 -10.07 6.95
C PRO A 289 8.52 -9.15 8.16
N CYS A 290 9.59 -8.51 8.59
CA CYS A 290 9.77 -7.93 9.91
C CYS A 290 9.93 -6.42 9.85
N VAL A 291 9.50 -5.73 10.91
CA VAL A 291 9.71 -4.28 11.07
C VAL A 291 11.21 -3.98 10.94
N SER A 292 11.54 -2.97 10.15
CA SER A 292 12.93 -2.62 9.82
C SER A 292 13.15 -1.11 9.82
N VAL A 293 14.37 -0.69 10.15
CA VAL A 293 14.82 0.71 10.06
C VAL A 293 15.96 0.78 9.06
N VAL A 294 15.87 1.69 8.09
CA VAL A 294 16.96 2.01 7.15
C VAL A 294 17.34 3.47 7.34
N VAL A 295 18.64 3.72 7.43
CA VAL A 295 19.21 5.06 7.58
C VAL A 295 20.21 5.29 6.45
N VAL A 296 20.04 6.40 5.74
CA VAL A 296 21.02 6.96 4.81
C VAL A 296 21.63 8.18 5.48
N ASP A 297 22.96 8.17 5.66
CA ASP A 297 23.67 9.23 6.38
C ASP A 297 24.83 9.80 5.55
N ALA A 298 25.14 11.09 5.72
CA ALA A 298 26.23 11.75 5.01
C ALA A 298 27.61 11.51 5.66
N SER A 299 27.63 11.17 6.95
CA SER A 299 28.84 11.21 7.77
C SER A 299 29.59 9.88 7.77
N SER A 300 28.94 8.78 8.14
CA SER A 300 29.53 7.44 8.14
C SER A 300 28.50 6.33 8.32
N LYS A 301 28.88 5.10 7.93
CA LYS A 301 28.08 3.89 8.20
C LYS A 301 27.87 3.64 9.70
N ALA A 302 28.82 4.03 10.54
CA ALA A 302 28.72 3.88 11.99
C ALA A 302 27.63 4.79 12.59
N GLN A 303 27.54 6.04 12.13
CA GLN A 303 26.46 6.95 12.53
C GLN A 303 25.09 6.44 12.06
N ALA A 304 25.00 6.05 10.79
CA ALA A 304 23.78 5.45 10.25
C ALA A 304 23.31 4.26 11.11
N GLN A 305 24.23 3.38 11.53
CA GLN A 305 23.90 2.23 12.39
C GLN A 305 23.45 2.64 13.79
N GLN A 306 24.08 3.64 14.41
CA GLN A 306 23.67 4.13 15.74
C GLN A 306 22.26 4.71 15.72
N THR A 307 21.92 5.44 14.65
CA THR A 307 20.57 5.96 14.44
C THR A 307 19.55 4.84 14.24
N ALA A 308 19.87 3.85 13.39
CA ALA A 308 19.00 2.69 13.17
C ALA A 308 18.75 1.92 14.48
N ASP A 309 19.80 1.68 15.26
CA ASP A 309 19.71 0.94 16.53
C ASP A 309 18.89 1.68 17.60
N ARG A 310 18.95 3.01 17.61
CA ARG A 310 18.18 3.85 18.55
C ARG A 310 16.69 3.78 18.26
N ILE A 311 16.28 3.97 17.00
CA ILE A 311 14.87 3.85 16.60
C ILE A 311 14.39 2.40 16.80
N ALA A 312 15.21 1.41 16.44
CA ALA A 312 14.88 0.01 16.64
C ALA A 312 14.68 -0.36 18.12
N ARG A 313 15.45 0.23 19.05
CA ARG A 313 15.23 0.06 20.50
C ARG A 313 13.88 0.60 20.94
N GLN A 314 13.50 1.77 20.45
CA GLN A 314 12.19 2.36 20.77
C GLN A 314 11.06 1.46 20.25
N ILE A 315 11.12 1.04 18.98
CA ILE A 315 10.13 0.13 18.38
C ILE A 315 10.05 -1.18 19.17
N TRP A 316 11.20 -1.75 19.55
CA TRP A 316 11.23 -2.99 20.33
C TRP A 316 10.62 -2.83 21.73
N ALA A 317 10.82 -1.69 22.38
CA ALA A 317 10.19 -1.38 23.65
C ALA A 317 8.65 -1.33 23.51
N ASP A 318 8.16 -0.73 22.42
CA ASP A 318 6.74 -0.56 22.10
C ASP A 318 6.12 -1.79 21.39
N ARG A 319 6.86 -2.89 21.22
CA ARG A 319 6.49 -4.05 20.35
C ARG A 319 5.06 -4.57 20.53
N ASN A 320 4.54 -4.58 21.76
CA ASN A 320 3.20 -5.08 22.05
C ASN A 320 2.09 -4.21 21.43
N GLU A 321 2.37 -2.93 21.18
CA GLU A 321 1.44 -2.02 20.50
C GLU A 321 1.34 -2.30 19.00
N PHE A 322 2.21 -3.12 18.40
CA PHE A 322 2.13 -3.50 16.98
C PHE A 322 1.21 -4.69 16.73
N PHE A 323 0.56 -5.23 17.77
CA PHE A 323 -0.40 -6.31 17.65
C PHE A 323 -1.83 -5.79 17.59
N TYR A 324 -2.60 -6.37 16.67
CA TYR A 324 -4.03 -6.22 16.62
C TYR A 324 -4.65 -7.46 17.25
N SER A 325 -5.61 -7.27 18.15
CA SER A 325 -6.37 -8.37 18.74
C SER A 325 -7.78 -8.27 18.22
N SER A 326 -8.12 -9.14 17.27
CA SER A 326 -9.48 -9.26 16.76
C SER A 326 -10.41 -9.75 17.86
N GLU A 327 -11.57 -9.12 18.02
CA GLU A 327 -12.66 -9.72 18.79
C GLU A 327 -13.34 -10.82 17.94
N PRO A 328 -14.00 -11.82 18.56
CA PRO A 328 -14.77 -12.81 17.81
C PRO A 328 -15.81 -12.15 16.90
N LEU A 329 -15.93 -12.61 15.65
CA LEU A 329 -16.83 -11.99 14.67
C LEU A 329 -18.29 -11.86 15.15
N SER A 330 -18.80 -12.85 15.90
CA SER A 330 -20.13 -12.79 16.50
C SER A 330 -20.29 -11.61 17.47
N ASP A 331 -19.24 -11.29 18.21
CA ASP A 331 -19.24 -10.21 19.19
C ASP A 331 -19.15 -8.86 18.49
N SER A 332 -18.35 -8.76 17.42
CA SER A 332 -18.31 -7.58 16.54
C SER A 332 -19.68 -7.24 15.99
N VAL A 333 -20.36 -8.23 15.39
CA VAL A 333 -21.68 -8.02 14.78
C VAL A 333 -22.74 -7.69 15.83
N ALA A 334 -22.69 -8.33 17.00
CA ALA A 334 -23.60 -8.00 18.11
C ALA A 334 -23.40 -6.56 18.60
N ARG A 335 -22.14 -6.12 18.72
CA ARG A 335 -21.78 -4.75 19.09
C ARG A 335 -22.23 -3.75 18.03
N ALA A 336 -22.06 -4.07 16.74
CA ALA A 336 -22.57 -3.24 15.66
C ALA A 336 -24.09 -3.04 15.74
N LYS A 337 -24.84 -4.12 16.01
CA LYS A 337 -26.29 -4.06 16.21
C LYS A 337 -26.67 -3.09 17.33
N GLN A 338 -26.04 -3.20 18.49
CA GLN A 338 -26.27 -2.29 19.63
C GLN A 338 -25.95 -0.84 19.28
N LEU A 339 -24.83 -0.60 18.60
CA LEU A 339 -24.41 0.76 18.18
C LEU A 339 -25.37 1.42 17.19
N SER A 340 -26.17 0.63 16.46
CA SER A 340 -27.16 1.14 15.51
C SER A 340 -28.43 1.68 16.16
N GLU A 341 -28.70 1.33 17.42
CA GLU A 341 -29.96 1.67 18.09
C GLU A 341 -30.11 3.20 18.23
N GLY A 342 -31.25 3.72 17.75
CA GLY A 342 -31.55 5.14 17.77
C GLY A 342 -30.66 6.01 16.87
N LYS A 343 -29.90 5.43 15.94
CA LYS A 343 -29.06 6.16 14.99
C LYS A 343 -29.78 6.36 13.65
N THR A 344 -29.51 7.51 13.03
CA THR A 344 -29.98 7.84 11.68
C THR A 344 -28.90 7.67 10.61
N LYS A 345 -27.64 7.53 11.02
CA LYS A 345 -26.50 7.22 10.15
C LYS A 345 -26.14 5.73 10.25
N PRO A 346 -25.57 5.12 9.21
CA PRO A 346 -25.18 3.72 9.21
C PRO A 346 -24.11 3.41 10.26
N VAL A 347 -24.10 2.18 10.79
CA VAL A 347 -22.92 1.60 11.43
C VAL A 347 -22.05 0.96 10.35
N LEU A 348 -20.77 1.31 10.33
CA LEU A 348 -19.80 0.79 9.38
C LEU A 348 -19.12 -0.46 9.94
N LEU A 349 -19.26 -1.58 9.25
CA LEU A 349 -18.58 -2.84 9.54
C LEU A 349 -17.46 -3.00 8.50
N LEU A 350 -16.21 -2.95 8.95
CA LEU A 350 -15.04 -3.14 8.10
C LEU A 350 -14.50 -4.55 8.26
N ASP A 351 -14.75 -5.39 7.26
CA ASP A 351 -14.17 -6.72 7.15
C ASP A 351 -12.72 -6.62 6.69
N HIS A 352 -11.79 -6.75 7.63
CA HIS A 352 -10.36 -6.74 7.33
C HIS A 352 -9.82 -8.12 6.97
N GLY A 353 -10.58 -9.19 7.22
CA GLY A 353 -10.21 -10.58 6.97
C GLY A 353 -10.16 -10.96 5.49
N ASP A 354 -10.82 -10.16 4.64
CA ASP A 354 -10.85 -10.34 3.20
C ASP A 354 -10.89 -8.99 2.46
N ASN A 355 -9.73 -8.38 2.17
CA ASN A 355 -9.62 -7.12 1.42
C ASN A 355 -8.55 -7.21 0.31
N CYS A 356 -8.83 -6.67 -0.88
CA CYS A 356 -7.92 -6.84 -2.01
C CYS A 356 -6.60 -6.06 -1.87
N THR A 357 -6.56 -5.00 -1.06
CA THR A 357 -5.30 -4.28 -0.75
C THR A 357 -4.42 -5.00 0.28
N SER A 358 -4.70 -6.28 0.56
CA SER A 358 -3.80 -7.19 1.28
C SER A 358 -3.82 -8.62 0.69
N GLY A 359 -4.33 -8.80 -0.53
CA GLY A 359 -4.40 -10.10 -1.20
C GLY A 359 -5.67 -10.90 -0.94
N GLY A 360 -6.74 -10.27 -0.45
CA GLY A 360 -8.06 -10.89 -0.28
C GLY A 360 -8.74 -11.22 -1.60
N THR A 361 -9.67 -12.17 -1.55
CA THR A 361 -10.47 -12.62 -2.69
C THR A 361 -11.68 -11.71 -2.92
N CYS A 362 -12.05 -10.91 -1.93
CA CYS A 362 -13.25 -10.09 -1.89
C CYS A 362 -14.56 -10.87 -2.05
N ASP A 363 -14.55 -12.19 -1.82
CA ASP A 363 -15.73 -13.05 -1.96
C ASP A 363 -16.17 -13.71 -0.64
N THR A 364 -15.48 -13.46 0.47
CA THR A 364 -15.83 -14.05 1.77
C THR A 364 -17.14 -13.46 2.31
N MET A 365 -18.11 -14.31 2.65
CA MET A 365 -19.45 -13.88 3.05
C MET A 365 -19.68 -13.83 4.58
N ASP A 366 -18.66 -14.15 5.38
CA ASP A 366 -18.78 -14.40 6.82
C ASP A 366 -19.48 -13.26 7.60
N VAL A 367 -19.11 -12.00 7.33
CA VAL A 367 -19.71 -10.84 8.02
C VAL A 367 -21.18 -10.66 7.64
N LEU A 368 -21.54 -10.86 6.37
CA LEU A 368 -22.93 -10.73 5.92
C LEU A 368 -23.80 -11.86 6.46
N GLU A 369 -23.31 -13.09 6.41
CA GLU A 369 -24.01 -14.25 6.96
C GLU A 369 -24.25 -14.09 8.46
N GLU A 370 -23.23 -13.65 9.21
CA GLU A 370 -23.34 -13.42 10.65
C GLU A 370 -24.31 -12.27 10.97
N ALA A 371 -24.27 -11.17 10.21
CA ALA A 371 -25.22 -10.07 10.33
C ALA A 371 -26.67 -10.52 10.12
N ILE A 372 -26.94 -11.27 9.06
CA ILE A 372 -28.29 -11.80 8.78
C ILE A 372 -28.71 -12.80 9.85
N ARG A 373 -27.81 -13.67 10.31
CA ARG A 373 -28.08 -14.64 11.39
C ARG A 373 -28.50 -13.96 12.68
N GLN A 374 -27.91 -12.80 12.98
CA GLN A 374 -28.27 -11.98 14.16
C GLN A 374 -29.47 -11.06 13.92
N GLY A 375 -30.10 -11.12 12.75
CA GLY A 375 -31.30 -10.35 12.39
C GLY A 375 -31.02 -8.87 12.12
N LEU A 376 -29.85 -8.54 11.58
CA LEU A 376 -29.61 -7.21 11.02
C LEU A 376 -30.34 -7.09 9.67
N ASP A 377 -30.89 -5.91 9.40
CA ASP A 377 -31.56 -5.55 8.14
C ASP A 377 -31.14 -4.14 7.70
N GLY A 378 -31.60 -3.69 6.53
CA GLY A 378 -31.22 -2.39 5.98
C GLY A 378 -29.72 -2.30 5.69
N ILE A 379 -29.13 -3.43 5.28
CA ILE A 379 -27.70 -3.58 5.03
C ILE A 379 -27.39 -3.15 3.59
N GLY A 380 -26.37 -2.31 3.40
CA GLY A 380 -25.64 -2.19 2.14
C GLY A 380 -24.31 -2.92 2.27
N VAL A 381 -23.96 -3.78 1.31
CA VAL A 381 -22.72 -4.55 1.33
C VAL A 381 -22.04 -4.54 -0.03
N GLY A 382 -20.70 -4.46 -0.01
CA GLY A 382 -19.89 -4.74 -1.18
C GLY A 382 -18.72 -3.78 -1.40
N PRO A 383 -18.02 -3.94 -2.53
CA PRO A 383 -18.29 -4.95 -3.55
C PRO A 383 -17.91 -6.36 -3.10
N ILE A 384 -18.69 -7.35 -3.53
CA ILE A 384 -18.38 -8.78 -3.45
C ILE A 384 -17.91 -9.24 -4.84
N CYS A 385 -16.70 -9.77 -4.94
CA CYS A 385 -16.13 -10.20 -6.23
C CYS A 385 -16.63 -11.61 -6.59
N ASP A 386 -17.61 -11.69 -7.50
CA ASP A 386 -18.17 -12.96 -7.98
C ASP A 386 -18.56 -12.83 -9.46
N PRO A 387 -17.60 -12.95 -10.40
CA PRO A 387 -17.85 -12.77 -11.83
C PRO A 387 -18.86 -13.77 -12.41
N GLU A 388 -18.99 -14.96 -11.80
CA GLU A 388 -19.98 -15.95 -12.21
C GLU A 388 -21.40 -15.50 -11.82
N ALA A 389 -21.59 -14.99 -10.60
CA ALA A 389 -22.86 -14.42 -10.17
C ALA A 389 -23.23 -13.19 -11.01
N VAL A 390 -22.27 -12.31 -11.32
CA VAL A 390 -22.49 -11.18 -12.24
C VAL A 390 -23.02 -11.67 -13.58
N ALA A 391 -22.40 -12.68 -14.19
CA ALA A 391 -22.84 -13.21 -15.48
C ALA A 391 -24.28 -13.77 -15.43
N GLN A 392 -24.63 -14.51 -14.37
CA GLN A 392 -25.98 -15.07 -14.19
C GLN A 392 -27.03 -13.97 -14.00
N LEU A 393 -26.73 -12.95 -13.18
CA LEU A 393 -27.65 -11.86 -12.89
C LEU A 393 -27.85 -10.93 -14.10
N ILE A 394 -26.80 -10.68 -14.88
CA ILE A 394 -26.89 -9.93 -16.14
C ILE A 394 -27.75 -10.69 -17.15
N TYR A 395 -27.57 -12.00 -17.26
CA TYR A 395 -28.39 -12.83 -18.15
C TYR A 395 -29.87 -12.80 -17.77
N ALA A 396 -30.19 -12.80 -16.48
CA ALA A 396 -31.57 -12.69 -15.99
C ALA A 396 -32.20 -11.30 -16.23
N GLY A 397 -31.40 -10.24 -16.12
CA GLY A 397 -31.80 -8.85 -16.39
C GLY A 397 -32.40 -8.11 -15.19
N GLU A 398 -32.40 -6.77 -15.26
CA GLU A 398 -33.00 -5.91 -14.23
C GLU A 398 -34.48 -6.25 -13.99
N GLY A 399 -34.87 -6.31 -12.73
CA GLY A 399 -36.22 -6.66 -12.28
C GLY A 399 -36.46 -8.16 -12.06
N ALA A 400 -35.58 -9.04 -12.54
CA ALA A 400 -35.73 -10.48 -12.37
C ALA A 400 -35.54 -10.92 -10.91
N LEU A 401 -36.33 -11.90 -10.47
CA LEU A 401 -36.11 -12.63 -9.21
C LEU A 401 -35.25 -13.85 -9.50
N VAL A 402 -34.06 -13.93 -8.90
CA VAL A 402 -33.07 -14.96 -9.18
C VAL A 402 -32.71 -15.68 -7.87
N THR A 403 -32.49 -16.99 -7.95
CA THR A 403 -31.88 -17.77 -6.87
C THR A 403 -30.56 -18.33 -7.35
N LEU A 404 -29.47 -18.00 -6.67
CA LEU A 404 -28.11 -18.39 -7.04
C LEU A 404 -27.23 -18.60 -5.81
N ASP A 405 -26.04 -19.12 -6.05
CA ASP A 405 -24.97 -19.29 -5.08
C ASP A 405 -23.99 -18.11 -5.22
N LEU A 406 -23.76 -17.39 -4.10
CA LEU A 406 -23.02 -16.13 -4.07
C LEU A 406 -21.87 -16.15 -3.06
N GLY A 407 -20.69 -15.72 -3.49
CA GLY A 407 -19.49 -15.61 -2.66
C GLY A 407 -18.99 -16.96 -2.15
N ASN A 408 -17.90 -16.97 -1.36
CA ASN A 408 -17.18 -18.15 -0.88
C ASN A 408 -16.85 -19.18 -1.99
N LYS A 409 -16.64 -18.72 -3.23
CA LYS A 409 -16.36 -19.60 -4.38
C LYS A 409 -14.86 -19.86 -4.53
N THR A 410 -14.04 -18.91 -4.11
CA THR A 410 -12.59 -19.05 -4.10
C THR A 410 -12.14 -20.00 -2.99
N SER A 411 -11.37 -21.04 -3.33
CA SER A 411 -10.85 -21.96 -2.33
C SER A 411 -9.85 -21.26 -1.40
N LEU A 412 -10.09 -21.39 -0.09
CA LEU A 412 -9.21 -20.94 0.98
C LEU A 412 -8.59 -22.14 1.74
N ASP A 413 -8.28 -23.23 1.02
CA ASP A 413 -7.65 -24.44 1.59
C ASP A 413 -6.33 -24.14 2.32
N VAL A 414 -5.62 -23.07 1.95
CA VAL A 414 -4.37 -22.60 2.59
C VAL A 414 -4.53 -22.29 4.09
N ILE A 415 -5.72 -21.84 4.50
CA ILE A 415 -6.11 -21.63 5.90
C ILE A 415 -7.07 -22.71 6.40
N ASN A 416 -7.19 -23.83 5.68
CA ASN A 416 -8.10 -24.94 5.95
C ASN A 416 -9.58 -24.52 6.06
N ARG A 417 -9.98 -23.47 5.33
CA ARG A 417 -11.37 -23.00 5.30
C ARG A 417 -12.10 -23.62 4.12
N ARG A 418 -13.18 -24.34 4.43
CA ARG A 418 -14.15 -24.88 3.47
C ARG A 418 -15.53 -24.40 3.83
N LYS A 419 -16.02 -23.41 3.11
CA LYS A 419 -17.34 -22.84 3.32
C LYS A 419 -18.08 -22.82 1.98
N PRO A 420 -19.31 -23.36 1.90
CA PRO A 420 -20.08 -23.28 0.67
C PRO A 420 -20.47 -21.82 0.37
N PRO A 421 -20.71 -21.50 -0.91
CA PRO A 421 -21.38 -20.26 -1.27
C PRO A 421 -22.69 -20.05 -0.53
N MET A 422 -23.04 -18.79 -0.30
CA MET A 422 -24.31 -18.43 0.32
C MET A 422 -25.41 -18.53 -0.74
N ARG A 423 -26.35 -19.47 -0.57
CA ARG A 423 -27.54 -19.58 -1.42
C ARG A 423 -28.47 -18.40 -1.12
N VAL A 424 -28.72 -17.53 -2.09
CA VAL A 424 -29.55 -16.33 -1.94
C VAL A 424 -30.67 -16.28 -3.00
N THR A 425 -31.80 -15.70 -2.63
CA THR A 425 -32.88 -15.33 -3.54
C THR A 425 -33.10 -13.83 -3.47
N GLY A 426 -33.04 -13.14 -4.61
CA GLY A 426 -33.15 -11.68 -4.64
C GLY A 426 -33.54 -11.11 -6.00
N LYS A 427 -33.89 -9.84 -6.00
CA LYS A 427 -34.25 -9.08 -7.20
C LYS A 427 -33.02 -8.37 -7.75
N VAL A 428 -32.78 -8.52 -9.05
CA VAL A 428 -31.78 -7.71 -9.78
C VAL A 428 -32.29 -6.27 -9.81
N VAL A 429 -31.65 -5.36 -9.07
CA VAL A 429 -32.09 -3.95 -8.98
C VAL A 429 -31.49 -3.14 -10.11
N ARG A 430 -30.18 -3.30 -10.34
CA ARG A 430 -29.42 -2.50 -11.30
C ARG A 430 -28.25 -3.28 -11.87
N ILE A 431 -27.98 -3.09 -13.16
CA ILE A 431 -26.78 -3.55 -13.85
C ILE A 431 -25.99 -2.32 -14.32
N SER A 432 -24.67 -2.33 -14.12
CA SER A 432 -23.76 -1.25 -14.48
C SER A 432 -22.50 -1.82 -15.14
N ASP A 433 -21.79 -0.97 -15.89
CA ASP A 433 -20.44 -1.26 -16.38
C ASP A 433 -19.36 -1.11 -15.28
N GLY A 434 -19.78 -0.67 -14.07
CA GLY A 434 -18.95 -0.57 -12.87
C GLY A 434 -17.94 0.57 -12.90
N TYR A 435 -18.09 1.54 -13.81
CA TYR A 435 -17.25 2.73 -13.79
C TYR A 435 -17.74 3.76 -12.78
N TYR A 436 -16.79 4.38 -12.08
CA TYR A 436 -17.06 5.57 -11.28
C TYR A 436 -15.83 6.49 -11.25
N THR A 437 -16.07 7.76 -10.92
CA THR A 437 -15.00 8.74 -10.69
C THR A 437 -14.86 8.94 -9.20
N VAL A 438 -13.65 8.81 -8.68
CA VAL A 438 -13.36 8.99 -7.26
C VAL A 438 -13.56 10.46 -6.87
N THR A 439 -14.31 10.70 -5.80
CA THR A 439 -14.59 12.03 -5.23
C THR A 439 -13.95 12.26 -3.87
N GLY A 440 -13.54 11.17 -3.21
CA GLY A 440 -12.86 11.13 -1.94
C GLY A 440 -11.39 11.54 -2.03
N PRO A 441 -10.71 11.62 -0.88
CA PRO A 441 -9.38 12.21 -0.79
C PRO A 441 -8.29 11.38 -1.49
N THR A 442 -8.46 10.06 -1.54
CA THR A 442 -7.50 9.14 -2.18
C THR A 442 -7.88 8.94 -3.64
N TYR A 443 -6.94 9.11 -4.57
CA TYR A 443 -7.17 9.00 -6.03
C TYR A 443 -8.24 9.96 -6.59
N SER A 444 -8.51 11.08 -5.93
CA SER A 444 -9.51 12.08 -6.37
C SER A 444 -9.40 12.42 -7.86
N GLY A 445 -10.53 12.34 -8.57
CA GLY A 445 -10.64 12.62 -10.01
C GLY A 445 -10.24 11.47 -10.93
N GLN A 446 -9.67 10.37 -10.40
CA GLN A 446 -9.36 9.19 -11.20
C GLN A 446 -10.63 8.38 -11.49
N ARG A 447 -10.67 7.79 -12.69
CA ARG A 447 -11.74 6.88 -13.10
C ARG A 447 -11.35 5.45 -12.74
N MET A 448 -12.19 4.80 -11.96
CA MET A 448 -12.03 3.42 -11.49
C MET A 448 -13.05 2.49 -12.14
N ALA A 449 -12.78 1.19 -12.16
CA ALA A 449 -13.65 0.19 -12.76
C ALA A 449 -13.67 -1.11 -11.93
N LEU A 450 -14.87 -1.52 -11.51
CA LEU A 450 -15.10 -2.80 -10.82
C LEU A 450 -15.31 -3.99 -11.80
N GLY A 451 -15.25 -3.73 -13.11
CA GLY A 451 -15.88 -4.60 -14.11
C GLY A 451 -17.40 -4.49 -14.07
N ARG A 452 -18.12 -5.30 -14.86
CA ARG A 452 -19.59 -5.28 -14.81
C ARG A 452 -20.05 -5.56 -13.40
N THR A 453 -21.01 -4.76 -12.93
CA THR A 453 -21.40 -4.74 -11.52
C THR A 453 -22.92 -4.78 -11.42
N VAL A 454 -23.44 -5.54 -10.47
CA VAL A 454 -24.86 -5.75 -10.25
C VAL A 454 -25.23 -5.42 -8.81
N LEU A 455 -26.35 -4.72 -8.62
CA LEU A 455 -27.01 -4.59 -7.33
C LEU A 455 -28.11 -5.64 -7.20
N LEU A 456 -27.97 -6.52 -6.20
CA LEU A 456 -28.95 -7.56 -5.87
C LEU A 456 -29.59 -7.25 -4.51
N ASP A 457 -30.92 -7.13 -4.47
CA ASP A 457 -31.68 -6.96 -3.23
C ASP A 457 -32.26 -8.30 -2.79
N ILE A 458 -31.84 -8.80 -1.62
CA ILE A 458 -32.31 -10.08 -1.05
C ILE A 458 -33.32 -9.88 0.10
N GLY A 459 -33.73 -8.65 0.40
CA GLY A 459 -34.60 -8.29 1.52
C GLY A 459 -33.83 -7.63 2.67
N PRO A 460 -33.11 -8.38 3.54
CA PRO A 460 -32.35 -7.76 4.63
C PRO A 460 -31.11 -7.00 4.14
N ALA A 461 -30.62 -7.28 2.93
CA ALA A 461 -29.41 -6.68 2.37
C ALA A 461 -29.53 -6.36 0.88
N GLU A 462 -28.91 -5.25 0.49
CA GLU A 462 -28.59 -4.89 -0.88
C GLU A 462 -27.09 -5.12 -1.12
N ILE A 463 -26.77 -5.99 -2.07
CA ILE A 463 -25.42 -6.51 -2.32
C ILE A 463 -24.91 -5.98 -3.66
N VAL A 464 -23.80 -5.25 -3.63
CA VAL A 464 -23.03 -4.89 -4.82
C VAL A 464 -22.09 -6.04 -5.17
N ILE A 465 -22.28 -6.63 -6.34
CA ILE A 465 -21.52 -7.79 -6.84
C ILE A 465 -20.74 -7.36 -8.07
N SER A 466 -19.43 -7.57 -8.09
CA SER A 466 -18.52 -7.12 -9.16
C SER A 466 -17.75 -8.29 -9.80
N GLU A 467 -17.23 -8.05 -11.01
CA GLU A 467 -16.35 -9.01 -11.69
C GLU A 467 -14.91 -8.97 -11.19
N ARG A 468 -14.47 -7.81 -10.68
CA ARG A 468 -13.10 -7.58 -10.21
C ARG A 468 -13.11 -7.29 -8.72
N THR A 469 -12.05 -7.71 -8.04
CA THR A 469 -11.75 -7.31 -6.68
C THR A 469 -11.54 -5.81 -6.63
N HIS A 470 -12.10 -5.14 -5.63
CA HIS A 470 -12.03 -3.69 -5.56
C HIS A 470 -12.09 -3.19 -4.12
N GLU A 471 -11.17 -2.30 -3.78
CA GLU A 471 -11.13 -1.69 -2.46
C GLU A 471 -12.15 -0.52 -2.40
N PRO A 472 -12.93 -0.39 -1.32
CA PRO A 472 -13.90 0.70 -1.13
C PRO A 472 -13.26 2.09 -0.93
N TRP A 473 -12.56 2.62 -1.92
CA TRP A 473 -11.92 3.94 -1.87
C TRP A 473 -12.89 5.12 -1.76
N ASP A 474 -14.11 4.92 -2.27
CA ASP A 474 -15.06 6.01 -2.54
C ASP A 474 -16.50 5.49 -2.53
N ILE A 475 -17.47 6.36 -2.26
CA ILE A 475 -18.91 6.04 -2.33
C ILE A 475 -19.37 5.64 -3.74
N GLY A 476 -18.57 5.96 -4.77
CA GLY A 476 -18.75 5.54 -6.15
C GLY A 476 -18.96 4.03 -6.34
N ILE A 477 -18.43 3.18 -5.45
CA ILE A 477 -18.68 1.74 -5.48
C ILE A 477 -20.16 1.37 -5.31
N PHE A 478 -20.93 2.26 -4.68
CA PHE A 478 -22.36 2.09 -4.42
C PHE A 478 -23.20 2.87 -5.42
N THR A 479 -22.83 4.13 -5.67
CA THR A 479 -23.62 4.99 -6.55
C THR A 479 -23.56 4.58 -8.02
N CYS A 480 -22.51 3.85 -8.46
CA CYS A 480 -22.43 3.29 -9.82
C CYS A 480 -23.56 2.29 -10.13
N VAL A 481 -24.19 1.72 -9.10
CA VAL A 481 -25.37 0.85 -9.19
C VAL A 481 -26.59 1.41 -8.47
N GLY A 482 -26.53 2.66 -8.01
CA GLY A 482 -27.66 3.36 -7.37
C GLY A 482 -27.93 2.97 -5.92
N LEU A 483 -27.05 2.23 -5.25
CA LEU A 483 -27.16 2.01 -3.80
C LEU A 483 -26.87 3.32 -3.07
N LYS A 484 -27.80 3.74 -2.21
CA LYS A 484 -27.66 4.93 -1.37
C LYS A 484 -27.14 4.54 0.00
N ALA A 485 -25.84 4.76 0.22
CA ALA A 485 -25.15 4.28 1.41
C ALA A 485 -25.63 4.99 2.69
N GLU A 486 -25.99 6.26 2.56
CA GLU A 486 -26.48 7.12 3.63
C GLU A 486 -27.87 6.73 4.16
N GLU A 487 -28.66 6.01 3.36
CA GLU A 487 -29.99 5.51 3.73
C GLU A 487 -29.92 4.15 4.45
N LYS A 488 -28.73 3.56 4.61
CA LYS A 488 -28.55 2.24 5.23
C LYS A 488 -28.44 2.32 6.74
N ARG A 489 -28.86 1.24 7.39
CA ARG A 489 -28.62 1.01 8.83
C ARG A 489 -27.21 0.49 9.07
N PHE A 490 -26.71 -0.33 8.15
CA PHE A 490 -25.39 -0.92 8.21
C PHE A 490 -24.72 -0.86 6.84
N LEU A 491 -23.43 -0.55 6.83
CA LEU A 491 -22.57 -0.68 5.66
C LEU A 491 -21.50 -1.73 5.95
N LEU A 492 -21.43 -2.77 5.14
CA LEU A 492 -20.45 -3.84 5.26
C LEU A 492 -19.47 -3.71 4.10
N LEU A 493 -18.22 -3.37 4.42
CA LEU A 493 -17.16 -3.11 3.45
C LEU A 493 -15.96 -4.01 3.71
N LYS A 494 -15.29 -4.39 2.63
CA LYS A 494 -14.05 -5.17 2.66
C LYS A 494 -12.85 -4.24 2.61
N SER A 495 -12.32 -3.87 3.78
CA SER A 495 -11.26 -2.86 3.89
C SER A 495 -10.54 -2.90 5.23
N ARG A 496 -9.33 -2.35 5.26
CA ARG A 496 -8.58 -2.01 6.48
C ARG A 496 -8.61 -0.50 6.73
N MET A 497 -7.79 0.23 5.97
CA MET A 497 -7.55 1.66 6.18
C MET A 497 -8.21 2.56 5.14
N TYR A 498 -8.35 2.08 3.92
CA TYR A 498 -8.60 2.92 2.76
C TYR A 498 -10.05 3.35 2.59
N ALA A 499 -11.00 2.59 3.14
CA ALA A 499 -12.40 3.01 3.23
C ALA A 499 -12.62 4.14 4.25
N ARG A 500 -11.76 4.25 5.26
CA ARG A 500 -12.01 5.11 6.43
C ARG A 500 -12.20 6.57 6.09
N PRO A 501 -11.37 7.22 5.25
CA PRO A 501 -11.51 8.63 4.95
C PRO A 501 -12.85 9.02 4.32
N VAL A 502 -13.51 8.08 3.64
CA VAL A 502 -14.80 8.32 2.98
C VAL A 502 -15.97 7.85 3.82
N PHE A 503 -15.87 6.66 4.41
CA PHE A 503 -17.01 6.00 5.04
C PHE A 503 -17.12 6.28 6.55
N GLU A 504 -16.03 6.56 7.27
CA GLU A 504 -16.13 6.94 8.69
C GLU A 504 -16.94 8.23 8.92
N PRO A 505 -16.78 9.32 8.12
CA PRO A 505 -17.60 10.53 8.27
C PRO A 505 -19.11 10.31 8.01
N LEU A 506 -19.44 9.31 7.19
CA LEU A 506 -20.81 8.92 6.86
C LEU A 506 -21.45 8.06 7.96
N ALA A 507 -20.65 7.39 8.79
CA ALA A 507 -21.11 6.44 9.78
C ALA A 507 -21.40 7.07 11.16
N ALA A 508 -22.30 6.45 11.92
CA ALA A 508 -22.51 6.73 13.35
C ALA A 508 -21.43 6.10 14.23
N ALA A 509 -20.89 4.96 13.79
CA ALA A 509 -19.87 4.19 14.49
C ALA A 509 -19.15 3.27 13.49
N LEU A 510 -17.94 2.83 13.86
CA LEU A 510 -17.15 1.85 13.13
C LEU A 510 -16.91 0.62 14.00
N VAL A 511 -17.05 -0.56 13.38
CA VAL A 511 -16.75 -1.86 13.95
C VAL A 511 -15.85 -2.60 12.98
N GLU A 512 -14.65 -2.95 13.40
CA GLU A 512 -13.79 -3.87 12.65
C GLU A 512 -14.31 -5.29 12.82
N CYS A 513 -14.27 -6.07 11.74
CA CYS A 513 -14.71 -7.46 11.70
C CYS A 513 -13.59 -8.30 11.11
N ASP A 514 -13.31 -9.45 11.72
CA ASP A 514 -12.32 -10.40 11.25
C ASP A 514 -13.03 -11.61 10.65
N SER A 515 -13.38 -11.54 9.37
CA SER A 515 -13.76 -12.76 8.66
C SER A 515 -12.57 -13.71 8.60
N HIS A 516 -12.84 -15.02 8.52
CA HIS A 516 -11.79 -16.02 8.41
C HIS A 516 -11.25 -16.07 6.97
N GLY A 517 -10.61 -15.00 6.51
CA GLY A 517 -10.02 -14.90 5.18
C GLY A 517 -8.50 -14.87 5.19
N VAL A 518 -7.91 -14.85 3.99
CA VAL A 518 -6.44 -14.87 3.79
C VAL A 518 -5.77 -13.57 4.16
N THR A 519 -6.54 -12.54 4.50
CA THR A 519 -6.06 -11.29 5.06
C THR A 519 -6.47 -11.14 6.51
N SER A 520 -6.76 -12.21 7.24
CA SER A 520 -7.06 -12.13 8.67
C SER A 520 -5.87 -11.60 9.48
N SER A 521 -6.16 -10.98 10.62
CA SER A 521 -5.15 -10.63 11.61
C SER A 521 -4.86 -11.77 12.59
N ASP A 522 -5.59 -12.89 12.53
CA ASP A 522 -5.24 -14.07 13.30
C ASP A 522 -4.09 -14.82 12.61
N PHE A 523 -2.85 -14.57 13.08
CA PHE A 523 -1.69 -15.29 12.58
C PHE A 523 -1.75 -16.81 12.80
N GLY A 524 -2.59 -17.30 13.73
CA GLY A 524 -2.82 -18.73 13.97
C GLY A 524 -3.48 -19.46 12.79
N LEU A 525 -4.13 -18.74 11.87
CA LEU A 525 -4.71 -19.32 10.65
C LEU A 525 -3.65 -19.73 9.63
N PHE A 526 -2.45 -19.13 9.69
CA PHE A 526 -1.43 -19.30 8.66
C PHE A 526 -0.31 -20.25 9.10
N LYS A 527 0.12 -21.10 8.18
CA LYS A 527 1.23 -22.04 8.39
C LYS A 527 2.52 -21.44 7.86
N PHE A 528 3.21 -20.67 8.70
CA PHE A 528 4.54 -20.16 8.39
C PHE A 528 5.61 -21.27 8.45
N LYS A 529 6.31 -21.50 7.35
CA LYS A 529 7.36 -22.51 7.21
C LYS A 529 8.76 -21.91 7.09
N ASN A 530 8.87 -20.70 6.55
CA ASN A 530 10.15 -20.11 6.16
C ASN A 530 10.65 -19.04 7.15
N LEU A 531 9.83 -18.63 8.12
CA LEU A 531 10.21 -17.62 9.10
C LEU A 531 11.47 -18.01 9.90
N SER A 532 12.40 -17.07 10.02
CA SER A 532 13.46 -17.07 11.00
C SER A 532 12.87 -16.87 12.38
N ARG A 533 12.95 -17.91 13.21
CA ARG A 533 12.48 -17.91 14.59
C ARG A 533 13.66 -17.84 15.56
N PRO A 534 13.51 -17.19 16.72
CA PRO A 534 12.27 -16.67 17.28
C PRO A 534 11.84 -15.31 16.72
N VAL A 535 10.53 -15.09 16.58
CA VAL A 535 9.93 -13.82 16.12
C VAL A 535 8.63 -13.50 16.87
N VAL A 536 8.43 -12.25 17.28
CA VAL A 536 7.20 -11.83 18.00
C VAL A 536 6.11 -11.48 16.97
N PRO A 537 4.84 -11.86 17.15
CA PRO A 537 4.24 -12.49 18.34
C PRO A 537 4.18 -14.02 18.33
N LEU A 538 4.73 -14.69 17.32
CA LEU A 538 4.66 -16.15 17.20
C LEU A 538 5.52 -16.90 18.23
N ASP A 539 6.54 -16.23 18.77
CA ASP A 539 7.44 -16.71 19.81
C ASP A 539 7.50 -15.72 20.99
N PRO A 540 7.80 -16.20 22.21
CA PRO A 540 8.00 -15.34 23.38
C PRO A 540 9.10 -14.30 23.15
N ALA A 541 8.86 -13.06 23.56
CA ALA A 541 9.78 -11.95 23.35
C ALA A 541 11.14 -12.15 24.05
N GLU A 542 11.18 -12.89 25.16
CA GLU A 542 12.40 -13.21 25.93
C GLU A 542 13.37 -14.10 25.13
N LYS A 543 12.86 -14.84 24.14
CA LYS A 543 13.69 -15.66 23.24
C LYS A 543 14.25 -14.85 22.07
N CYS A 544 13.64 -13.71 21.75
CA CYS A 544 14.05 -12.85 20.65
C CYS A 544 15.24 -11.99 21.05
N LYS A 545 16.43 -12.32 20.55
CA LYS A 545 17.63 -11.50 20.75
C LYS A 545 17.63 -10.35 19.74
N VAL A 546 17.54 -9.12 20.22
CA VAL A 546 17.88 -7.95 19.40
C VAL A 546 19.24 -7.46 19.84
N GLU A 547 20.27 -7.80 19.06
CA GLU A 547 21.64 -7.36 19.33
C GLU A 547 21.80 -5.90 18.91
N PHE A 548 21.59 -5.00 19.86
CA PHE A 548 21.92 -3.59 19.71
C PHE A 548 23.41 -3.40 19.97
N ILE A 549 24.10 -2.62 19.13
CA ILE A 549 25.46 -2.21 19.46
C ILE A 549 25.40 -1.42 20.77
N SER A 550 26.15 -1.86 21.78
CA SER A 550 26.28 -1.14 23.05
C SER A 550 26.72 0.29 22.75
N GLN A 551 25.96 1.29 23.21
CA GLN A 551 26.44 2.67 23.16
C GLN A 551 27.77 2.72 23.94
N PRO A 552 28.83 3.36 23.41
CA PRO A 552 29.93 3.74 24.26
C PRO A 552 29.33 4.59 25.38
N ALA A 553 29.62 4.22 26.63
CA ALA A 553 29.18 4.98 27.80
C ALA A 553 29.52 6.47 27.55
N ALA A 554 28.55 7.36 27.77
CA ALA A 554 28.79 8.79 27.70
C ALA A 554 29.99 9.10 28.60
N ALA A 555 31.06 9.67 28.03
CA ALA A 555 32.19 10.12 28.81
C ALA A 555 31.65 11.10 29.88
N PRO A 556 31.98 10.90 31.17
CA PRO A 556 31.55 11.83 32.21
C PRO A 556 32.12 13.22 31.87
N VAL A 557 31.23 14.22 31.92
CA VAL A 557 31.52 15.64 31.69
C VAL A 557 32.53 16.15 32.71
#